data_AF-A0A944HIZ2-F1
#
_entry.id   AF-A0A944HIZ2-F1
#
_cell.length_a   1.000
_cell.length_b   1.000
_cell.length_c   1.000
_cell.angle_alpha   90.00
_cell.angle_beta   90.00
_cell.angle_gamma   90.00
#
_symmetry.space_group_name_H-M   'P 1'
#
loop_
_entity.id
_entity.type
_entity.pdbx_description
1 polymer ?
#
loop_
_entity_poly.entity_id
_entity_poly.type
_entity_poly.pdbx_seq_one_letter_code
_entity_poly.pdbx_strand_id
1 'polypeptide(L)'
;MPALTPDTVRTATETLSLLTDYLRESPDPEEALALVEPLLDEYTGLPVQLADTLRALARAVQDHPDTPRTLEVGLLITDLRTAAWEQADQHTLHYVLDGLRGLYGSAVATEPECG
;
A
#
# COMPACT_ATOMS: atom_id res chain seq x y z
N MET A 1 -16.03 -11.63 13.03
CA MET A 1 -14.82 -11.43 12.18
C MET A 1 -14.73 -12.63 11.26
N PRO A 2 -14.73 -12.48 9.93
CA PRO A 2 -14.37 -13.60 9.06
C PRO A 2 -12.98 -14.12 9.45
N ALA A 3 -12.75 -15.43 9.32
CA ALA A 3 -11.47 -16.01 9.64
C ALA A 3 -10.41 -15.48 8.65
N LEU A 4 -9.36 -14.84 9.16
CA LEU A 4 -8.21 -14.46 8.34
C LEU A 4 -7.43 -15.75 8.04
N THR A 5 -7.36 -16.11 6.76
CA THR A 5 -6.59 -17.28 6.30
C THR A 5 -5.42 -16.83 5.43
N PRO A 6 -4.34 -17.63 5.33
CA PRO A 6 -3.27 -17.37 4.37
C PRO A 6 -3.78 -17.17 2.93
N ASP A 7 -4.84 -17.89 2.53
CA ASP A 7 -5.44 -17.78 1.20
C ASP A 7 -6.15 -16.43 0.99
N THR A 8 -6.75 -15.88 2.04
CA THR A 8 -7.33 -14.52 2.00
C THR A 8 -6.25 -13.47 1.75
N VAL A 9 -5.10 -13.57 2.43
CA VAL A 9 -3.95 -12.66 2.21
C VAL A 9 -3.37 -12.86 0.82
N ARG A 10 -3.24 -14.12 0.37
CA ARG A 10 -2.77 -14.45 -0.98
C ARG A 10 -3.64 -13.84 -2.06
N THR A 11 -4.96 -13.94 -1.93
CA THR A 11 -5.92 -13.35 -2.88
C THR A 11 -5.73 -11.83 -3.00
N ALA A 12 -5.46 -11.14 -1.88
CA ALA A 12 -5.15 -9.71 -1.91
C ALA A 12 -3.85 -9.43 -2.69
N THR A 13 -2.80 -10.23 -2.48
CA THR A 13 -1.53 -10.08 -3.23
C THR A 13 -1.69 -10.39 -4.73
N GLU A 14 -2.52 -11.39 -5.08
CA GLU A 14 -2.85 -11.71 -6.47
C GLU A 14 -3.61 -10.57 -7.14
N THR A 15 -4.53 -9.91 -6.42
CA THR A 15 -5.25 -8.74 -6.92
C THR A 15 -4.30 -7.58 -7.24
N LEU A 16 -3.28 -7.33 -6.39
CA LEU A 16 -2.25 -6.33 -6.67
C LEU A 16 -1.37 -6.71 -7.87
N SER A 17 -1.10 -8.00 -8.07
CA SER A 17 -0.40 -8.49 -9.26
C SER A 17 -1.22 -8.22 -10.52
N LEU A 18 -2.53 -8.52 -10.50
CA LEU A 18 -3.43 -8.26 -11.63
C LEU A 18 -3.51 -6.77 -11.96
N LEU A 19 -3.58 -5.90 -10.95
CA LEU A 19 -3.51 -4.45 -11.16
C LEU A 19 -2.18 -4.04 -11.81
N THR A 20 -1.07 -4.60 -11.36
CA THR A 20 0.26 -4.32 -11.95
C THR A 20 0.31 -4.74 -13.42
N ASP A 21 -0.27 -5.89 -13.76
CA ASP A 21 -0.34 -6.37 -15.14
C ASP A 21 -1.24 -5.48 -16.00
N TYR A 22 -2.41 -5.08 -15.49
CA TYR A 22 -3.29 -4.12 -16.17
C TYR A 22 -2.58 -2.79 -16.44
N LEU A 23 -1.84 -2.22 -15.47
CA LEU A 23 -1.09 -0.98 -15.67
C LEU A 23 0.00 -1.10 -16.75
N ARG A 24 0.58 -2.28 -16.96
CA ARG A 24 1.57 -2.53 -18.03
C ARG A 24 0.93 -2.51 -19.42
N GLU A 25 -0.37 -2.75 -19.53
CA GLU A 25 -1.12 -2.65 -20.78
C GLU A 25 -1.34 -1.19 -21.21
N SER A 26 -0.86 -0.21 -20.42
CA SER A 26 -0.99 1.23 -20.68
C SER A 26 -2.45 1.67 -20.85
N PRO A 27 -3.30 1.44 -19.84
CA PRO A 27 -4.71 1.82 -19.86
C PRO A 27 -4.89 3.34 -19.84
N ASP A 28 -6.14 3.78 -19.98
CA ASP A 28 -6.46 5.19 -19.83
C ASP A 28 -6.00 5.73 -18.45
N PRO A 29 -5.34 6.90 -18.39
CA PRO A 29 -4.84 7.44 -17.13
C PRO A 29 -5.93 7.71 -16.08
N GLU A 30 -7.15 8.07 -16.47
CA GLU A 30 -8.26 8.27 -15.52
C GLU A 30 -8.64 6.94 -14.86
N GLU A 31 -8.77 5.87 -15.65
CA GLU A 31 -9.04 4.51 -15.15
C GLU A 31 -7.91 4.01 -14.25
N ALA A 32 -6.65 4.20 -14.67
CA ALA A 32 -5.47 3.81 -13.90
C ALA A 32 -5.43 4.53 -12.54
N LEU A 33 -5.65 5.84 -12.52
CA LEU A 33 -5.63 6.64 -11.29
C LEU A 33 -6.78 6.27 -10.37
N ALA A 34 -7.97 5.94 -10.89
CA ALA A 34 -9.10 5.48 -10.08
C ALA A 34 -8.80 4.13 -9.38
N LEU A 35 -8.09 3.22 -10.05
CA LEU A 35 -7.72 1.91 -9.47
C LEU A 35 -6.59 2.01 -8.44
N VAL A 36 -5.64 2.93 -8.61
CA VAL A 36 -4.47 3.07 -7.72
C VAL A 36 -4.77 3.94 -6.49
N GLU A 37 -5.72 4.86 -6.55
CA GLU A 37 -6.04 5.76 -5.43
C GLU A 37 -6.27 5.06 -4.09
N PRO A 38 -7.12 4.02 -3.99
CA PRO A 38 -7.36 3.37 -2.71
C PRO A 38 -6.09 2.75 -2.11
N LEU A 39 -5.09 2.43 -2.95
CA LEU A 39 -3.82 1.87 -2.50
C LEU A 39 -2.88 2.92 -1.91
N LEU A 40 -3.06 4.20 -2.26
CA LEU A 40 -2.21 5.31 -1.82
C LEU A 40 -3.01 6.36 -1.04
N ASP A 41 -4.14 5.99 -0.47
CA ASP A 41 -4.87 6.84 0.47
C ASP A 41 -3.99 7.20 1.68
N GLU A 42 -4.05 8.47 2.10
CA GLU A 42 -3.19 9.04 3.15
C GLU A 42 -3.28 8.28 4.49
N TYR A 43 -4.45 7.73 4.82
CA TYR A 43 -4.72 7.14 6.13
C TYR A 43 -5.04 5.64 6.07
N THR A 44 -5.48 5.15 4.92
CA THR A 44 -6.00 3.80 4.75
C THR A 44 -5.31 3.01 3.64
N GLY A 45 -4.38 3.64 2.90
CA GLY A 45 -3.64 3.02 1.81
C GLY A 45 -2.64 1.95 2.29
N LEU A 46 -2.07 1.23 1.32
CA LEU A 46 -1.07 0.19 1.54
C LEU A 46 0.12 0.66 2.40
N PRO A 47 0.70 1.87 2.25
CA PRO A 47 1.77 2.37 3.11
C PRO A 47 1.42 2.28 4.61
N VAL A 48 0.22 2.73 4.99
CA VAL A 48 -0.25 2.74 6.37
C VAL A 48 -0.61 1.33 6.85
N GLN A 49 -1.39 0.59 6.06
CA GLN A 49 -1.87 -0.75 6.43
C GLN A 49 -0.71 -1.76 6.57
N LEU A 50 0.27 -1.70 5.67
CA LEU A 50 1.43 -2.59 5.75
C LEU A 50 2.33 -2.21 6.93
N ALA A 51 2.54 -0.91 7.19
CA ALA A 51 3.26 -0.45 8.37
C ALA A 51 2.62 -0.98 9.67
N ASP A 52 1.31 -0.87 9.80
CA ASP A 52 0.60 -1.34 10.99
C ASP A 52 0.64 -2.86 11.12
N THR A 53 0.54 -3.58 10.01
CA THR A 53 0.72 -5.04 9.98
C THR A 53 2.11 -5.45 10.46
N LEU A 54 3.17 -4.76 10.01
CA LEU A 54 4.55 -5.02 10.43
C LEU A 54 4.78 -4.69 11.91
N ARG A 55 4.22 -3.59 12.43
CA ARG A 55 4.26 -3.26 13.87
C ARG A 55 3.55 -4.33 14.70
N ALA A 56 2.38 -4.77 14.24
CA ALA A 56 1.60 -5.82 14.88
C ALA A 56 2.36 -7.16 14.88
N LEU A 57 3.01 -7.52 13.78
CA LEU A 57 3.87 -8.70 13.70
C LEU A 57 5.05 -8.62 14.66
N ALA A 58 5.78 -7.50 14.66
CA ALA A 58 6.90 -7.27 15.57
C ALA A 58 6.48 -7.43 17.05
N ARG A 59 5.32 -6.88 17.40
CA ARG A 59 4.72 -7.05 18.73
C ARG A 59 4.32 -8.49 19.02
N ALA A 60 3.63 -9.16 18.09
CA ALA A 60 3.19 -10.54 18.26
C ALA A 60 4.39 -11.48 18.50
N VAL A 61 5.48 -11.31 17.73
CA VAL A 61 6.72 -12.06 17.93
C VAL A 61 7.35 -11.72 19.28
N GLN A 62 7.46 -10.43 19.63
CA GLN A 62 8.04 -10.02 20.90
C GLN A 62 7.26 -10.57 22.12
N ASP A 63 5.93 -10.54 22.08
CA ASP A 63 5.08 -10.86 23.23
C ASP A 63 4.83 -12.38 23.37
N HIS A 64 5.12 -13.19 22.34
CA HIS A 64 4.90 -14.63 22.37
C HIS A 64 5.83 -15.33 23.37
N PRO A 65 5.32 -16.24 24.23
CA PRO A 65 6.11 -16.88 25.28
C PRO A 65 7.22 -17.77 24.74
N ASP A 66 7.01 -18.43 23.60
CA ASP A 66 7.99 -19.33 22.98
C ASP A 66 9.05 -18.61 22.13
N THR A 67 8.98 -17.28 22.00
CA THR A 67 9.97 -16.53 21.25
C THR A 67 11.31 -16.51 22.01
N PRO A 68 12.42 -16.98 21.39
CA PRO A 68 13.73 -16.95 22.02
C PRO A 68 14.16 -15.53 22.41
N ARG A 69 14.64 -15.35 23.64
CA ARG A 69 15.14 -14.06 24.15
C ARG A 69 16.62 -13.85 23.80
N THR A 70 16.93 -13.90 22.51
CA THR A 70 18.30 -13.70 21.99
C THR A 70 18.48 -12.31 21.41
N LEU A 71 19.74 -11.86 21.30
CA LEU A 71 20.08 -10.61 20.62
C LEU A 71 19.62 -10.62 19.16
N GLU A 72 19.81 -11.75 18.46
CA GLU A 72 19.42 -11.93 17.06
C GLU A 72 17.92 -11.70 16.83
N VAL A 73 17.06 -12.29 17.68
CA VAL A 73 15.62 -12.05 17.61
C VAL A 73 15.29 -10.59 17.88
N GLY A 74 15.99 -9.95 18.82
CA GLY A 74 15.84 -8.51 19.08
C GLY A 74 16.19 -7.62 17.89
N LEU A 75 17.21 -7.99 17.11
CA LEU A 75 17.58 -7.29 15.88
C LEU A 75 16.50 -7.45 14.81
N LEU A 76 16.00 -8.67 14.57
CA LEU A 76 14.94 -8.91 13.59
C LEU A 76 13.63 -8.17 13.92
N ILE A 77 13.26 -8.08 15.20
CA ILE A 77 12.11 -7.26 15.65
C ILE A 77 12.36 -5.77 15.37
N THR A 78 13.60 -5.31 15.51
CA THR A 78 13.98 -3.93 15.21
C THR A 78 13.88 -3.66 13.71
N ASP A 79 14.34 -4.58 12.86
CA ASP A 79 14.23 -4.48 11.41
C ASP A 79 12.76 -4.38 10.96
N LEU A 80 11.86 -5.18 11.54
CA LEU A 80 10.41 -5.08 11.27
C LEU A 80 9.84 -3.70 11.62
N ARG A 81 10.27 -3.10 12.73
CA ARG A 81 9.82 -1.77 13.15
C ARG A 81 10.38 -0.66 12.27
N THR A 82 11.63 -0.78 11.84
CA THR A 82 12.25 0.14 10.89
C THR A 82 11.52 0.08 9.55
N ALA A 83 11.30 -1.11 9.01
CA ALA A 83 10.53 -1.30 7.78
C ALA A 83 9.11 -0.72 7.91
N ALA A 84 8.45 -0.90 9.05
CA ALA A 84 7.14 -0.29 9.29
C ALA A 84 7.17 1.24 9.28
N TRP A 85 8.23 1.85 9.82
CA TRP A 85 8.39 3.30 9.77
C TRP A 85 8.60 3.78 8.33
N GLU A 86 9.49 3.12 7.58
CA GLU A 86 9.73 3.42 6.17
C GLU A 86 8.46 3.26 5.31
N GLN A 87 7.66 2.22 5.58
CA GLN A 87 6.38 2.04 4.90
C GLN A 87 5.39 3.16 5.24
N ALA A 88 5.27 3.56 6.50
CA ALA A 88 4.36 4.64 6.86
C ALA A 88 4.77 5.99 6.24
N ASP A 89 6.07 6.25 6.06
CA ASP A 89 6.57 7.47 5.42
C ASP A 89 6.09 7.60 3.96
N GLN A 90 5.87 6.47 3.28
CA GLN A 90 5.35 6.44 1.91
C GLN A 90 3.88 6.90 1.78
N HIS A 91 3.16 7.20 2.86
CA HIS A 91 1.80 7.80 2.79
C HIS A 91 1.78 9.11 1.98
N THR A 92 2.91 9.82 1.93
CA THR A 92 3.08 11.05 1.15
C THR A 92 2.87 10.87 -0.36
N LEU A 93 2.90 9.62 -0.87
CA LEU A 93 2.56 9.30 -2.25
C LEU A 93 1.12 9.67 -2.61
N HIS A 94 0.22 9.81 -1.63
CA HIS A 94 -1.12 10.37 -1.81
C HIS A 94 -1.08 11.70 -2.59
N TYR A 95 -0.19 12.61 -2.20
CA TYR A 95 -0.06 13.93 -2.83
C TYR A 95 0.43 13.86 -4.29
N VAL A 96 1.14 12.79 -4.66
CA VAL A 96 1.54 12.58 -6.05
C VAL A 96 0.31 12.24 -6.90
N LEU A 97 -0.61 11.41 -6.39
CA LEU A 97 -1.85 11.10 -7.09
C LEU A 97 -2.75 12.34 -7.24
N ASP A 98 -2.88 13.14 -6.17
CA ASP A 98 -3.62 14.40 -6.23
C ASP A 98 -3.07 15.34 -7.31
N GLY A 99 -1.75 15.47 -7.38
CA GLY A 99 -1.07 16.25 -8.41
C GLY A 99 -1.35 15.73 -9.82
N LEU A 100 -1.23 14.41 -10.05
CA LEU A 100 -1.52 13.79 -11.34
C LEU A 100 -2.97 14.03 -11.76
N ARG A 101 -3.93 13.88 -10.86
CA ARG A 101 -5.35 14.14 -11.14
C ARG A 101 -5.64 15.59 -11.45
N GLY A 102 -5.04 16.52 -10.71
CA GLY A 102 -5.18 17.94 -10.99
C GLY A 102 -4.74 18.28 -12.41
N LEU A 103 -3.65 17.66 -12.89
CA LEU A 103 -3.15 17.84 -14.24
C LEU A 103 -4.07 17.21 -15.30
N TYR A 104 -4.51 15.97 -15.11
CA TYR A 104 -5.41 15.29 -16.05
C TYR A 104 -6.79 15.95 -16.13
N GLY A 105 -7.40 16.27 -15.00
CA GLY A 105 -8.69 16.97 -14.97
C GLY A 105 -8.63 18.35 -15.63
N SER A 106 -7.50 19.05 -15.50
CA SER A 106 -7.28 20.34 -16.19
C SER A 106 -7.09 20.17 -17.70
N ALA A 107 -6.41 19.12 -18.15
CA ALA A 107 -6.19 18.82 -19.56
C ALA A 107 -7.50 18.45 -20.29
N VAL A 108 -8.34 17.61 -19.66
CA VAL A 108 -9.66 17.25 -20.22
C VAL A 108 -10.58 18.48 -20.32
N ALA A 109 -10.53 19.38 -19.33
CA ALA A 109 -11.31 20.62 -19.37
C ALA A 109 -10.85 21.63 -20.45
N THR A 110 -9.68 21.43 -21.06
CA THR A 110 -9.12 22.32 -22.09
C THR A 110 -9.29 21.82 -23.51
N GLU A 111 -9.86 20.63 -23.77
CA GLU A 111 -10.32 20.23 -25.10
C GLU A 111 -11.66 20.93 -25.42
N PRO A 112 -11.69 21.97 -26.28
CA PRO A 112 -12.95 22.55 -26.70
C PRO A 112 -13.56 21.60 -27.74
N GLU A 113 -14.85 21.31 -27.60
CA GLU A 113 -15.67 20.79 -28.69
C GLU A 113 -15.52 21.72 -29.91
N CYS A 114 -14.65 21.37 -30.86
CA CYS A 114 -14.64 21.99 -32.18
C CYS A 114 -15.83 21.42 -32.96
N GLY A 115 -16.99 22.05 -32.76
CA GLY A 115 -18.14 21.99 -33.68
C GLY A 115 -17.98 22.90 -34.89
#